data_AF-A0A1X7U1S9-F1
#
_entry.id   AF-A0A1X7U1S9-F1
#
_cell.length_a   1.000
_cell.length_b   1.000
_cell.length_c   1.000
_cell.angle_alpha   90.00
_cell.angle_beta   90.00
_cell.angle_gamma   90.00
#
_symmetry.space_group_name_H-M   'P 1'
#
loop_
_entity.id
_entity.type
_entity.pdbx_description
1 polymer ?
#
loop_
_entity_poly.entity_id
_entity_poly.type
_entity_poly.pdbx_seq_one_letter_code
_entity_poly.pdbx_strand_id
1 'polypeptide(L)'
;MNSSNWMTWKFQLKHLLSKGLWDIVTGKEVLKENPTTAQEAEFRSRSQKAFSTIVMSMESSQLYLATSYEEPLGALKALGDHFEWDTMVNK
;
A
#
# COMPACT_ATOMS: atom_id res chain seq x y z
N MET A 1 4.29 -14.06 -0.39
CA MET A 1 5.47 -13.16 -0.31
C MET A 1 6.30 -13.52 0.93
N ASN A 2 7.57 -13.18 0.96
CA ASN A 2 8.43 -13.31 2.14
C ASN A 2 9.55 -12.27 2.04
N SER A 3 10.43 -12.24 3.03
CA SER A 3 11.55 -11.29 3.08
C SER A 3 12.46 -11.35 1.84
N SER A 4 12.62 -12.52 1.21
CA SER A 4 13.47 -12.68 0.02
C SER A 4 12.84 -12.19 -1.28
N ASN A 5 11.50 -12.12 -1.37
CA ASN A 5 10.81 -11.63 -2.57
C ASN A 5 10.05 -10.30 -2.38
N TRP A 6 10.07 -9.73 -1.17
CA TRP A 6 9.44 -8.46 -0.82
C TRP A 6 9.83 -7.32 -1.77
N MET A 7 11.13 -7.12 -2.03
CA MET A 7 11.60 -6.02 -2.88
C MET A 7 11.09 -6.15 -4.32
N THR A 8 11.04 -7.39 -4.84
CA THR A 8 10.48 -7.69 -6.16
C THR A 8 8.98 -7.40 -6.19
N TRP A 9 8.24 -7.86 -5.18
CA TRP A 9 6.80 -7.59 -5.09
C TRP A 9 6.51 -6.09 -4.98
N LYS A 10 7.25 -5.36 -4.14
CA LYS A 10 7.10 -3.90 -3.98
C LYS A 10 7.36 -3.17 -5.29
N PHE A 11 8.35 -3.62 -6.06
CA PHE A 11 8.61 -3.12 -7.41
C PHE A 11 7.45 -3.41 -8.37
N GLN A 12 6.90 -4.62 -8.36
CA GLN A 12 5.73 -4.99 -9.17
C GLN A 12 4.48 -4.19 -8.78
N LEU A 13 4.20 -4.07 -7.49
CA LEU A 13 3.10 -3.28 -6.95
C LEU A 13 3.20 -1.81 -7.39
N LYS A 14 4.40 -1.23 -7.38
CA LYS A 14 4.64 0.12 -7.91
C LYS A 14 4.28 0.26 -9.39
N HIS A 15 4.39 -0.80 -10.19
CA HIS A 15 4.00 -0.78 -11.60
C HIS A 15 2.51 -1.08 -11.81
N LEU A 16 1.89 -1.88 -10.94
CA LEU A 16 0.45 -2.12 -10.93
C LEU A 16 -0.33 -0.84 -10.57
N LEU A 17 0.22 -0.04 -9.66
CA LEU A 17 -0.33 1.26 -9.30
C LEU A 17 0.10 2.32 -10.33
N SER A 18 -0.86 2.88 -11.07
CA SER A 18 -0.57 3.99 -12.00
C SER A 18 0.06 5.20 -11.28
N LYS A 19 0.79 6.06 -12.01
CA LYS A 19 1.35 7.32 -11.47
C LYS A 19 0.25 8.10 -10.73
N GLY A 20 0.54 8.55 -9.50
CA GLY A 20 -0.42 9.20 -8.59
C GLY A 20 -1.11 8.25 -7.60
N LEU A 21 -1.32 6.96 -7.90
CA LEU A 21 -1.80 6.02 -6.86
C LEU A 21 -0.66 5.60 -5.92
N TRP A 22 0.53 5.37 -6.46
CA TRP A 22 1.73 5.09 -5.65
C TRP A 22 2.05 6.21 -4.65
N ASP A 23 1.83 7.47 -5.05
CA ASP A 23 2.10 8.62 -4.19
C ASP A 23 1.09 8.69 -3.03
N ILE A 24 -0.15 8.24 -3.21
CA ILE A 24 -1.11 8.03 -2.12
C ILE A 24 -0.63 6.92 -1.18
N VAL A 25 -0.24 5.76 -1.73
CA VAL A 25 0.22 4.61 -0.90
C VAL A 25 1.48 4.96 -0.09
N THR A 26 2.36 5.81 -0.62
CA THR A 26 3.58 6.26 0.06
C THR A 26 3.38 7.51 0.92
N GLY A 27 2.17 8.07 0.99
CA GLY A 27 1.88 9.29 1.73
C GLY A 27 2.50 10.57 1.16
N LYS A 28 3.02 10.53 -0.07
CA LYS A 28 3.50 11.73 -0.80
C LYS A 28 2.34 12.58 -1.29
N GLU A 29 1.24 11.94 -1.65
CA GLU A 29 -0.03 12.63 -1.94
C GLU A 29 -0.97 12.42 -0.75
N VAL A 30 -1.38 13.52 -0.14
CA VAL A 30 -2.34 13.55 0.96
C VAL A 30 -3.51 14.45 0.60
N LEU A 31 -4.65 14.24 1.26
CA LEU A 31 -5.79 15.13 1.12
C LEU A 31 -5.38 16.55 1.57
N LYS A 32 -5.78 17.56 0.79
CA LYS A 32 -5.51 18.97 1.12
C LYS A 32 -6.21 19.34 2.43
N GLU A 33 -5.68 20.34 3.15
CA GLU A 33 -6.24 20.80 4.43
C GLU A 33 -7.70 21.29 4.31
N ASN A 34 -8.10 21.83 3.16
CA ASN A 34 -9.45 22.31 2.88
C ASN A 34 -9.93 21.81 1.50
N PRO A 35 -10.27 20.52 1.38
CA PRO A 35 -10.70 19.95 0.12
C PRO A 35 -12.16 20.34 -0.17
N THR A 36 -12.50 20.50 -1.44
CA THR A 36 -13.91 20.48 -1.83
C THR A 36 -14.47 19.06 -1.66
N THR A 37 -15.80 18.92 -1.51
CA THR A 37 -16.45 17.60 -1.47
C THR A 37 -16.08 16.71 -2.66
N ALA A 38 -15.87 17.31 -3.84
CA ALA A 38 -15.43 16.59 -5.03
C ALA A 38 -13.98 16.06 -4.88
N GLN A 39 -13.07 16.88 -4.35
CA GLN A 39 -11.68 16.47 -4.09
C GLN A 39 -11.58 15.38 -3.03
N GLU A 40 -12.39 15.46 -1.98
CA GLU A 40 -12.46 14.43 -0.95
C GLU A 40 -12.98 13.10 -1.52
N ALA A 41 -14.07 13.14 -2.29
CA ALA A 41 -14.63 11.95 -2.93
C ALA A 41 -13.64 11.31 -3.93
N GLU A 42 -12.94 12.13 -4.71
CA GLU A 42 -11.92 11.67 -5.65
C GLU A 42 -10.74 11.02 -4.91
N PHE A 43 -10.19 11.67 -3.89
CA PHE A 43 -9.08 11.15 -3.09
C PHE A 43 -9.46 9.83 -2.41
N ARG A 44 -10.66 9.75 -1.83
CA ARG A 44 -11.17 8.51 -1.20
C ARG A 44 -11.30 7.38 -2.21
N SER A 45 -11.88 7.65 -3.39
CA SER A 45 -12.01 6.66 -4.48
C SER A 45 -10.64 6.14 -4.94
N ARG A 46 -9.67 7.03 -5.11
CA ARG A 46 -8.29 6.66 -5.47
C ARG A 46 -7.59 5.88 -4.37
N SER A 47 -7.78 6.26 -3.11
CA SER A 47 -7.23 5.56 -1.94
C SER A 47 -7.78 4.14 -1.82
N GLN A 48 -9.09 3.96 -1.99
CA GLN A 48 -9.73 2.65 -2.02
C GLN A 48 -9.20 1.79 -3.17
N LYS A 49 -9.09 2.35 -4.37
CA LYS A 49 -8.50 1.64 -5.53
C LYS A 49 -7.06 1.19 -5.26
N ALA A 50 -6.26 2.06 -4.64
CA ALA A 50 -4.88 1.73 -4.30
C ALA A 50 -4.82 0.60 -3.26
N PHE A 51 -5.65 0.68 -2.22
CA PHE A 51 -5.75 -0.37 -1.20
C PHE A 51 -6.21 -1.72 -1.78
N SER A 52 -7.26 -1.73 -2.61
CA SER A 52 -7.71 -2.95 -3.28
C SER A 52 -6.61 -3.56 -4.16
N THR A 53 -5.81 -2.73 -4.83
CA THR A 53 -4.70 -3.22 -5.67
C THR A 53 -3.61 -3.88 -4.82
N ILE A 54 -3.29 -3.31 -3.64
CA ILE A 54 -2.38 -3.94 -2.67
C ILE A 54 -2.92 -5.31 -2.28
N VAL A 55 -4.16 -5.37 -1.79
CA VAL A 55 -4.81 -6.61 -1.32
C VAL A 55 -4.85 -7.66 -2.43
N MET A 56 -5.21 -7.30 -3.66
CA MET A 56 -5.29 -8.22 -4.79
C MET A 56 -3.91 -8.74 -5.26
N SER A 57 -2.84 -8.01 -4.98
CA SER A 57 -1.48 -8.43 -5.32
C SER A 57 -0.83 -9.33 -4.26
N MET A 58 -1.49 -9.53 -3.12
CA MET A 58 -1.00 -10.37 -2.02
C MET A 58 -1.40 -11.83 -2.20
N GLU A 59 -0.62 -12.74 -1.60
CA GLU A 59 -1.03 -14.14 -1.48
C GLU A 59 -2.10 -14.30 -0.39
N SER A 60 -3.03 -15.24 -0.58
CA SER A 60 -4.16 -15.46 0.34
C SER A 60 -3.74 -15.71 1.79
N SER A 61 -2.60 -16.37 2.00
CA SER A 61 -2.01 -16.64 3.32
C SER A 61 -1.59 -15.38 4.08
N GLN A 62 -1.57 -14.23 3.42
CA GLN A 62 -1.01 -12.98 3.93
C GLN A 62 -2.05 -11.88 4.08
N LEU A 63 -3.27 -12.12 3.60
CA LEU A 63 -4.36 -11.13 3.64
C LEU A 63 -4.63 -10.63 5.07
N TYR A 64 -4.38 -11.46 6.08
CA TYR A 64 -4.50 -11.07 7.50
C TYR A 64 -3.63 -9.86 7.89
N LEU A 65 -2.53 -9.60 7.16
CA LEU A 65 -1.67 -8.44 7.39
C LEU A 65 -2.30 -7.14 6.90
N ALA A 66 -3.25 -7.21 5.96
CA ALA A 66 -3.96 -6.06 5.40
C ALA A 66 -5.36 -5.87 6.00
N THR A 67 -5.99 -6.91 6.56
CA THR A 67 -7.35 -6.84 7.13
C THR A 67 -7.49 -5.90 8.32
N SER A 68 -6.37 -5.56 8.98
CA SER A 68 -6.34 -4.66 10.13
C SER A 68 -6.24 -3.18 9.74
N TYR A 69 -6.23 -2.85 8.44
CA TYR A 69 -6.04 -1.50 7.93
C TYR A 69 -7.16 -1.12 6.97
N GLU A 70 -7.63 0.12 7.08
CA GLU A 70 -8.61 0.69 6.16
C GLU A 70 -7.96 1.60 5.10
N GLU A 71 -6.70 1.98 5.31
CA GLU A 71 -5.96 2.90 4.44
C GLU A 71 -4.71 2.25 3.81
N PRO A 72 -4.38 2.60 2.55
CA PRO A 72 -3.29 1.97 1.80
C PRO A 72 -1.90 2.19 2.40
N LEU A 73 -1.64 3.36 3.01
CA LEU A 73 -0.35 3.68 3.62
C LEU A 73 -0.08 2.77 4.82
N GLY A 74 -1.06 2.62 5.71
CA GLY A 74 -0.94 1.75 6.90
C GLY A 74 -0.66 0.30 6.50
N ALA A 75 -1.38 -0.20 5.50
CA ALA A 75 -1.18 -1.55 4.97
C ALA A 75 0.21 -1.74 4.35
N LEU A 76 0.68 -0.81 3.50
CA LEU A 76 2.02 -0.92 2.91
C LEU A 76 3.11 -0.88 3.98
N LYS A 77 2.96 0.00 4.99
CA LYS A 77 3.92 0.10 6.09
C LYS A 77 3.96 -1.19 6.91
N ALA A 78 2.82 -1.77 7.26
CA ALA A 78 2.76 -3.02 8.02
C ALA A 78 3.39 -4.19 7.28
N LEU A 79 3.19 -4.28 5.96
CA LEU A 79 3.86 -5.27 5.12
C LEU A 79 5.38 -5.04 5.09
N GLY A 80 5.82 -3.78 4.99
CA GLY A 80 7.23 -3.42 5.12
C GLY A 80 7.81 -3.83 6.47
N ASP A 81 7.16 -3.47 7.56
CA ASP A 81 7.60 -3.83 8.91
C ASP A 81 7.64 -5.36 9.10
N HIS A 82 6.76 -6.13 8.46
CA HIS A 82 6.76 -7.59 8.54
C HIS A 82 7.89 -8.23 7.70
N PHE A 83 8.13 -7.76 6.47
CA PHE A 83 9.07 -8.40 5.54
C PHE A 83 10.47 -7.75 5.47
N GLU A 84 10.59 -6.44 5.69
CA GLU A 84 11.87 -5.71 5.75
C GLU A 84 12.62 -6.00 7.06
N TRP A 85 11.91 -6.19 8.18
CA TRP A 85 12.53 -6.56 9.46
C TRP A 85 13.13 -7.97 9.39
N ASP A 86 12.41 -8.93 8.80
CA ASP A 86 12.91 -10.29 8.54
C ASP A 86 14.12 -10.32 7.58
N THR A 87 14.27 -9.34 6.68
CA THR A 87 15.46 -9.25 5.80
C THR A 87 16.67 -8.65 6.52
N MET A 88 16.46 -7.83 7.55
CA MET A 88 17.53 -7.26 8.36
C MET A 88 18.04 -8.22 9.44
N VAL A 89 17.17 -9.08 10.00
CA VAL A 89 17.55 -10.07 11.02
C VAL A 89 18.24 -11.30 10.41
N ASN A 90 17.97 -11.63 9.14
CA ASN A 90 18.61 -12.75 8.42
C ASN A 90 19.88 -12.35 7.63
N LYS A 91 20.53 -11.25 8.00
CA LYS A 91 21.82 -10.80 7.44
C LYS A 91 22.94 -10.93 8.46
#